data_AF-X8AGH5-F1
#
_entry.id   AF-X8AGH5-F1
#
_cell.length_a   1.000
_cell.length_b   1.000
_cell.length_c   1.000
_cell.angle_alpha   90.00
_cell.angle_beta   90.00
_cell.angle_gamma   90.00
#
_symmetry.space_group_name_H-M   'P 1'
#
loop_
_entity.id
_entity.type
_entity.pdbx_description
1 polymer ?
#
loop_
_entity_poly.entity_id
_entity_poly.type
_entity_poly.pdbx_seq_one_letter_code
_entity_poly.pdbx_strand_id
1 'polypeptide(L)'
;MTYRDDGGERTGVLSGEEVHAMPPGVTLLDLIERGADGLRVAGEEALRRPATVRLDEVSLAAPIPRPPSIRDCLCFLDHMRNCQQAAGGGRVLKDVWYRIPAFYFACPATVLGPYDDAPIAREALGRTSNWRSAQSSEQLARICLSSKPKTRSSAT
;
A
#
# COMPACT_ATOMS: atom_id res chain seq x y z
N MET A 1 -14.03 3.88 -5.75
CA MET A 1 -13.78 3.18 -4.48
C MET A 1 -14.10 1.71 -4.63
N THR A 2 -13.61 0.87 -3.71
CA THR A 2 -13.91 -0.58 -3.67
C THR A 2 -14.54 -0.91 -2.32
N TYR A 3 -15.63 -1.66 -2.34
CA TYR A 3 -16.41 -2.03 -1.17
C TYR A 3 -16.83 -3.50 -1.24
N ARG A 4 -17.39 -4.03 -0.14
CA ARG A 4 -18.00 -5.35 -0.10
C ARG A 4 -19.44 -5.23 0.38
N ASP A 5 -20.35 -5.86 -0.36
CA ASP A 5 -21.76 -6.05 -0.02
C ASP A 5 -22.07 -7.57 0.05
N ASP A 6 -23.35 -7.94 0.19
CA ASP A 6 -23.80 -9.33 0.21
C ASP A 6 -23.42 -10.12 -1.06
N GLY A 7 -23.19 -9.42 -2.18
CA GLY A 7 -22.75 -9.97 -3.45
C GLY A 7 -21.24 -10.06 -3.62
N GLY A 8 -20.46 -9.64 -2.62
CA GLY A 8 -19.00 -9.70 -2.61
C GLY A 8 -18.31 -8.35 -2.92
N GLU A 9 -17.08 -8.42 -3.43
CA GLU A 9 -16.26 -7.23 -3.74
C GLU A 9 -16.79 -6.49 -4.98
N ARG A 10 -17.03 -5.19 -4.85
CA ARG A 10 -17.60 -4.31 -5.87
C ARG A 10 -16.85 -3.00 -5.97
N THR A 11 -16.96 -2.34 -7.12
CA THR A 11 -16.40 -1.01 -7.38
C THR A 11 -17.54 -0.01 -7.55
N GLY A 12 -17.38 1.23 -7.10
CA GLY A 12 -18.37 2.29 -7.28
C GLY A 12 -17.81 3.69 -7.13
N VAL A 13 -18.65 4.69 -7.42
CA VAL A 13 -18.38 6.11 -7.17
C VAL A 13 -19.12 6.52 -5.91
N LEU A 14 -18.40 7.09 -4.95
CA LEU A 14 -19.02 7.69 -3.76
C LEU A 14 -19.48 9.11 -4.08
N SER A 15 -20.76 9.40 -3.83
CA SER A 15 -21.37 10.72 -3.94
C SER A 15 -22.20 11.00 -2.69
N GLY A 16 -21.72 11.90 -1.82
CA GLY A 16 -22.29 12.06 -0.49
C GLY A 16 -22.17 10.76 0.32
N GLU A 17 -23.30 10.19 0.72
CA GLU A 17 -23.39 8.94 1.47
C GLU A 17 -23.89 7.77 0.62
N GLU A 18 -23.97 7.95 -0.70
CA GLU A 18 -24.40 6.93 -1.64
C GLU A 18 -23.23 6.46 -2.51
N VAL A 19 -23.18 5.15 -2.74
CA VAL A 19 -22.22 4.53 -3.65
C VAL A 19 -22.95 4.11 -4.92
N HIS A 20 -22.65 4.77 -6.02
CA HIS A 20 -23.14 4.40 -7.36
C HIS A 20 -22.32 3.23 -7.89
N ALA A 21 -22.94 2.05 -7.93
CA ALA A 21 -22.25 0.81 -8.23
C ALA A 21 -21.87 0.70 -9.71
N MET A 22 -20.64 0.25 -9.98
CA MET A 22 -20.25 -0.25 -11.29
C MET A 22 -20.94 -1.60 -11.58
N PRO A 23 -21.04 -2.01 -12.86
CA PRO A 23 -21.46 -3.36 -13.19
C PRO A 23 -20.65 -4.41 -12.41
N PRO A 24 -21.26 -5.54 -12.02
CA PRO A 24 -20.55 -6.65 -11.39
C PRO A 24 -19.33 -7.08 -12.22
N GLY A 25 -18.22 -7.39 -11.54
CA GLY A 25 -16.97 -7.80 -12.19
C GLY A 25 -16.06 -6.66 -12.65
N VAL A 26 -16.53 -5.40 -12.68
CA VAL A 26 -15.66 -4.25 -12.99
C VAL A 26 -14.84 -3.87 -11.75
N THR A 27 -13.52 -3.94 -11.86
CA THR A 27 -12.58 -3.54 -10.79
C THR A 27 -12.08 -2.11 -10.99
N LEU A 28 -11.56 -1.49 -9.92
CA LEU A 28 -10.90 -0.19 -10.04
C LEU A 28 -9.67 -0.26 -10.96
N LEU A 29 -8.96 -1.40 -11.01
CA LEU A 29 -7.82 -1.59 -11.91
C LEU A 29 -8.27 -1.56 -13.38
N ASP A 30 -9.35 -2.26 -13.73
CA ASP A 30 -9.93 -2.23 -15.09
C ASP A 30 -10.33 -0.81 -15.51
N LEU A 31 -10.73 0.04 -14.56
CA LEU A 31 -11.08 1.43 -14.84
C LEU A 31 -9.82 2.30 -15.04
N ILE A 32 -8.78 2.10 -14.24
CA ILE A 32 -7.50 2.81 -14.36
C ILE A 32 -6.81 2.46 -15.69
N GLU A 33 -6.87 1.19 -16.11
CA GLU A 33 -6.28 0.72 -17.36
C GLU A 33 -6.90 1.37 -18.62
N ARG A 34 -8.11 1.93 -18.50
CA ARG A 34 -8.75 2.73 -19.57
C ARG A 34 -8.15 4.14 -19.71
N GLY A 35 -7.22 4.52 -18.83
CA GLY A 35 -6.64 5.85 -18.76
C GLY A 35 -7.55 6.87 -18.07
N ALA A 36 -7.02 8.09 -17.86
CA ALA A 36 -7.69 9.13 -17.09
C ALA A 36 -9.07 9.52 -17.65
N ASP A 37 -9.18 9.65 -18.97
CA ASP A 37 -10.47 9.97 -19.62
C ASP A 37 -11.48 8.83 -19.51
N GLY A 38 -11.05 7.58 -19.72
CA GLY A 38 -11.91 6.42 -19.58
C GLY A 38 -12.42 6.23 -18.15
N LEU A 39 -11.56 6.45 -17.15
CA LEU A 39 -11.93 6.45 -15.74
C LEU A 39 -12.94 7.56 -15.43
N ARG A 40 -12.71 8.77 -15.93
CA ARG A 40 -13.61 9.93 -15.74
C ARG A 40 -14.98 9.66 -16.34
N VAL A 41 -15.05 9.23 -17.60
CA VAL A 41 -16.31 8.91 -18.29
C VAL A 41 -17.08 7.81 -17.56
N ALA A 42 -16.41 6.73 -17.13
CA ALA A 42 -17.05 5.68 -16.36
C ALA A 42 -17.63 6.19 -15.04
N GLY A 43 -16.93 7.12 -14.37
CA GLY A 43 -17.42 7.77 -13.16
C GLY A 43 -18.68 8.61 -13.40
N GLU A 44 -18.66 9.46 -14.42
CA GLU A 44 -19.81 10.30 -14.83
C GLU A 44 -21.02 9.46 -15.27
N GLU A 45 -20.79 8.30 -15.90
CA GLU A 45 -21.85 7.35 -16.23
C GLU A 45 -22.43 6.66 -14.99
N ALA A 46 -21.60 6.25 -14.04
CA ALA A 46 -22.08 5.60 -12.82
C ALA A 46 -22.96 6.55 -12.00
N LEU A 47 -22.57 7.83 -11.88
CA LEU A 47 -23.35 8.86 -11.18
C LEU A 47 -24.75 9.09 -11.79
N ARG A 48 -24.95 8.76 -13.08
CA ARG A 48 -26.26 8.87 -13.75
C ARG A 48 -27.15 7.62 -13.58
N ARG A 49 -26.63 6.55 -12.99
CA ARG A 49 -27.38 5.30 -12.80
C ARG A 49 -28.14 5.31 -11.46
N PRO A 50 -29.34 4.70 -11.41
CA PRO A 50 -30.14 4.62 -10.19
C PRO A 50 -29.64 3.56 -9.21
N ALA A 51 -28.69 2.70 -9.61
CA ALA A 51 -28.17 1.63 -8.76
C ALA A 51 -27.21 2.20 -7.71
N THR A 52 -27.75 2.49 -6.53
CA THR A 52 -27.01 3.00 -5.38
C THR A 52 -27.15 2.05 -4.19
N VAL A 53 -26.09 2.00 -3.37
CA VAL A 53 -26.11 1.42 -2.02
C VAL A 53 -25.66 2.48 -1.04
N ARG A 54 -26.14 2.43 0.20
CA ARG A 54 -25.70 3.40 1.21
C ARG A 54 -24.31 3.06 1.72
N LEU A 55 -23.52 4.08 2.04
CA LEU A 55 -22.14 3.88 2.51
C LEU A 55 -22.07 3.11 3.85
N ASP A 56 -23.06 3.30 4.71
CA ASP A 56 -23.18 2.61 6.01
C ASP A 56 -23.73 1.19 5.92
N GLU A 57 -24.21 0.78 4.75
CA GLU A 57 -24.67 -0.58 4.45
C GLU A 57 -23.56 -1.48 3.87
N VAL A 58 -22.38 -0.92 3.61
CA VAL A 58 -21.26 -1.64 2.98
C VAL A 58 -19.99 -1.56 3.81
N SER A 59 -19.09 -2.53 3.62
CA SER A 59 -17.74 -2.46 4.19
C SER A 59 -16.73 -1.95 3.17
N LEU A 60 -15.84 -1.07 3.60
CA LEU A 60 -14.78 -0.56 2.72
C LEU A 60 -13.64 -1.56 2.58
N ALA A 61 -13.24 -1.84 1.34
CA ALA A 61 -11.98 -2.52 1.04
C ALA A 61 -10.90 -1.47 0.70
N ALA A 62 -9.64 -1.89 0.63
CA ALA A 62 -8.62 -1.05 0.02
C ALA A 62 -9.03 -0.69 -1.42
N PRO A 63 -8.73 0.51 -1.94
CA PRO A 63 -9.14 0.90 -3.29
C PRO A 63 -8.72 -0.10 -4.37
N ILE A 64 -7.51 -0.66 -4.26
CA ILE A 64 -7.05 -1.79 -5.06
C ILE A 64 -6.64 -2.89 -4.07
N PRO A 65 -7.52 -3.87 -3.76
CA PRO A 65 -7.24 -4.90 -2.75
C PRO A 65 -6.07 -5.81 -3.08
N ARG A 66 -5.81 -6.01 -4.38
CA ARG A 66 -4.75 -6.89 -4.90
C ARG A 66 -3.92 -6.12 -5.94
N PRO A 67 -3.10 -5.14 -5.53
CA PRO A 67 -2.34 -4.35 -6.49
C PRO A 67 -1.24 -5.21 -7.13
N PRO A 68 -0.90 -4.98 -8.41
CA PRO A 68 0.14 -5.74 -9.09
C PRO A 68 1.55 -5.46 -8.53
N SER A 69 1.76 -4.27 -7.96
CA SER A 69 3.02 -3.87 -7.32
C SER A 69 2.78 -2.72 -6.35
N ILE A 70 3.59 -2.64 -5.29
CA ILE A 70 3.62 -1.49 -4.37
C ILE A 70 5.08 -1.06 -4.24
N ARG A 71 5.34 0.24 -4.44
CA ARG A 71 6.64 0.87 -4.21
C ARG A 71 6.44 1.96 -3.16
N ASP A 72 7.10 1.81 -2.03
CA ASP A 72 7.08 2.80 -0.97
C ASP A 72 8.37 3.63 -1.02
N CYS A 73 8.20 4.95 -1.18
CA CYS A 73 9.26 5.89 -1.49
C CYS A 73 9.66 6.69 -0.25
N LEU A 74 10.96 6.78 0.00
CA LEU A 74 11.55 7.50 1.13
C LEU A 74 11.76 8.99 0.77
N CYS A 75 10.66 9.67 0.42
CA CYS A 75 10.70 11.03 -0.14
C CYS A 75 11.05 12.13 0.87
N PHE A 76 10.86 11.89 2.17
CA PHE A 76 11.04 12.90 3.21
C PHE A 76 12.40 12.74 3.88
N LEU A 77 13.39 13.53 3.46
CA LEU A 77 14.76 13.41 3.97
C LEU A 77 14.87 13.67 5.49
N ASP A 78 13.99 14.49 6.07
CA ASP A 78 13.96 14.66 7.53
C ASP A 78 13.53 13.40 8.27
N HIS A 79 12.65 12.58 7.69
CA HIS A 79 12.34 11.25 8.24
C HIS A 79 13.63 10.41 8.33
N MET A 80 14.43 10.39 7.26
CA MET A 80 15.69 9.65 7.24
C MET A 80 16.72 10.18 8.24
N ARG A 81 16.85 11.51 8.38
CA ARG A 81 17.74 12.13 9.38
C ARG A 81 17.36 11.72 10.80
N ASN A 82 16.06 11.72 11.10
CA ASN A 82 15.55 11.33 12.41
C ASN A 82 15.77 9.84 12.68
N CYS A 83 15.54 8.96 11.69
CA CYS A 83 15.83 7.52 11.81
C CYS A 83 17.33 7.25 12.03
N GLN A 84 18.22 7.93 11.29
CA GLN A 84 19.67 7.81 11.47
C GLN A 84 20.11 8.28 12.87
N GLN A 85 19.57 9.40 13.34
CA GLN A 85 19.87 9.92 14.66
C GLN A 85 19.37 8.98 15.77
N ALA A 86 18.17 8.43 15.63
CA ALA A 86 17.62 7.46 16.57
C ALA A 86 18.47 6.17 16.64
N ALA A 87 19.11 5.79 15.55
CA ALA A 87 20.05 4.67 15.48
C ALA A 87 21.48 5.00 15.96
N GLY A 88 21.68 6.16 16.61
CA GLY A 88 22.97 6.58 17.17
C GLY A 88 23.92 7.26 16.17
N GLY A 89 23.44 7.58 14.97
CA GLY A 89 24.20 8.34 13.96
C GLY A 89 24.05 9.86 14.09
N GLY A 90 24.76 10.59 13.23
CA GLY A 90 24.57 12.04 13.06
C GLY A 90 23.36 12.37 12.16
N ARG A 91 23.05 13.67 12.02
CA ARG A 91 21.95 14.16 11.17
C ARG A 91 22.35 14.43 9.71
N VAL A 92 23.64 14.28 9.38
CA VAL A 92 24.13 14.49 8.01
C VAL A 92 23.92 13.22 7.21
N LEU A 93 22.99 13.28 6.25
CA LEU A 93 22.76 12.20 5.29
C LEU A 93 23.92 12.10 4.29
N LYS A 94 24.19 10.88 3.83
CA LYS A 94 25.07 10.64 2.68
C LYS A 94 24.50 11.30 1.42
N ASP A 95 25.36 11.82 0.56
CA ASP A 95 24.98 12.54 -0.66
C ASP A 95 24.05 11.76 -1.60
N VAL A 96 24.14 10.42 -1.60
CA VAL A 96 23.27 9.53 -2.40
C VAL A 96 21.77 9.77 -2.17
N TRP A 97 21.37 10.16 -0.96
CA TRP A 97 19.98 10.46 -0.62
C TRP A 97 19.40 11.65 -1.39
N TYR A 98 20.25 12.55 -1.91
CA TYR A 98 19.85 13.70 -2.71
C TYR A 98 19.91 13.42 -4.21
N ARG A 99 20.49 12.30 -4.63
CA ARG A 99 20.69 11.95 -6.05
C ARG A 99 19.72 10.89 -6.55
N ILE A 100 19.26 10.00 -5.69
CA ILE A 100 18.44 8.84 -6.08
C ILE A 100 17.15 8.83 -5.25
N PRO A 101 15.97 8.76 -5.88
CA PRO A 101 14.72 8.55 -5.16
C PRO A 101 14.69 7.12 -4.61
N ALA A 102 15.09 6.96 -3.35
CA ALA A 102 15.10 5.66 -2.71
C ALA A 102 13.67 5.14 -2.49
N PHE A 103 13.44 3.87 -2.80
CA PHE A 103 12.19 3.17 -2.55
C PHE A 103 12.47 1.69 -2.29
N TYR A 104 11.47 0.99 -1.74
CA TYR A 104 11.48 -0.48 -1.65
C TYR A 104 10.18 -1.06 -2.20
N PHE A 105 10.24 -2.32 -2.64
CA PHE A 105 9.04 -3.07 -3.00
C PHE A 105 8.35 -3.55 -1.73
N ALA A 106 7.16 -3.03 -1.46
CA ALA A 106 6.32 -3.54 -0.38
C ALA A 106 5.56 -4.79 -0.83
N CYS A 107 5.10 -5.61 0.11
CA CYS A 107 4.38 -6.84 -0.19
C CYS A 107 2.95 -6.53 -0.67
N PRO A 108 2.59 -6.83 -1.93
CA PRO A 108 1.23 -6.56 -2.41
C PRO A 108 0.17 -7.49 -1.80
N ALA A 109 0.60 -8.62 -1.24
CA ALA A 109 -0.29 -9.62 -0.64
C ALA A 109 -0.74 -9.25 0.79
N THR A 110 -0.25 -8.15 1.35
CA THR A 110 -0.56 -7.72 2.73
C THR A 110 -1.37 -6.42 2.77
N VAL A 111 -2.07 -6.07 1.68
CA VAL A 111 -2.95 -4.91 1.64
C VAL A 111 -4.22 -5.20 2.45
N LEU A 112 -4.56 -4.27 3.34
CA LEU A 112 -5.73 -4.33 4.20
C LEU A 112 -6.68 -3.18 3.87
N GLY A 113 -7.97 -3.40 4.06
CA GLY A 113 -8.97 -2.34 4.04
C GLY A 113 -8.76 -1.33 5.17
N PRO A 114 -9.34 -0.13 5.05
CA PRO A 114 -9.14 0.94 6.03
C PRO A 114 -9.62 0.61 7.44
N TYR A 115 -10.50 -0.39 7.59
CA TYR A 115 -11.06 -0.82 8.86
C TYR A 115 -10.78 -2.30 9.17
N ASP A 116 -9.95 -2.96 8.36
CA ASP A 116 -9.55 -4.34 8.63
C ASP A 116 -8.52 -4.36 9.78
N ASP A 117 -8.58 -5.35 10.65
CA ASP A 117 -7.60 -5.51 11.74
C ASP A 117 -6.20 -5.80 11.17
N ALA A 118 -5.20 -5.04 11.63
CA ALA A 118 -3.82 -5.29 11.27
C ALA A 118 -3.25 -6.44 12.12
N PRO A 119 -2.83 -7.57 11.53
CA PRO A 119 -2.25 -8.66 12.29
C PRO A 119 -0.89 -8.23 12.86
N ILE A 120 -0.76 -8.31 14.18
CA ILE A 120 0.48 -7.99 14.88
C ILE A 120 1.16 -9.30 15.27
N ALA A 121 2.48 -9.38 15.02
CA ALA A 121 3.27 -10.53 15.44
C ALA A 121 3.14 -10.74 16.96
N ARG A 122 2.91 -11.99 17.40
CA ARG A 122 2.70 -12.35 18.82
C ARG A 122 3.80 -11.81 19.74
N GLU A 123 5.03 -11.69 19.23
CA GLU A 123 6.20 -11.22 19.97
C GLU A 123 6.35 -9.69 20.04
N ALA A 124 5.51 -8.93 19.31
CA ALA A 124 5.54 -7.47 19.28
C ALA A 124 4.70 -6.84 20.41
N LEU A 125 3.69 -7.56 20.93
CA LEU A 125 2.81 -7.11 22.00
C LEU A 125 3.50 -6.88 23.36
N GLY A 126 4.74 -7.36 23.55
CA GLY A 126 5.53 -7.16 24.77
C GLY A 126 6.66 -6.14 24.66
N ARG A 127 6.89 -5.53 23.48
CA ARG A 127 8.06 -4.65 23.21
C ARG A 127 7.71 -3.17 23.07
N THR A 128 6.44 -2.79 23.19
CA THR A 128 6.00 -1.38 23.12
C THR A 128 6.45 -0.55 24.33
N SER A 129 6.87 -1.19 25.43
CA SER A 129 7.38 -0.51 26.65
C SER A 129 8.89 -0.31 26.68
N ASN A 130 9.67 -0.86 25.73
CA ASN A 130 11.11 -0.58 25.67
C ASN A 130 11.66 -0.65 24.24
N TRP A 131 11.39 0.41 23.47
CA TRP A 131 11.97 0.65 22.14
C TRP A 131 13.51 0.76 22.11
N ARG A 132 14.21 0.62 23.25
CA ARG A 132 15.68 0.75 23.35
C ARG A 132 16.49 -0.47 22.91
N SER A 133 15.89 -1.65 22.73
CA SER A 133 16.66 -2.89 22.55
C SER A 133 16.46 -3.61 21.21
N ALA A 134 15.67 -3.08 20.27
CA ALA A 134 15.44 -3.70 18.96
C ALA A 134 16.25 -3.07 17.81
N GLN A 135 17.42 -2.51 18.11
CA GLN A 135 18.30 -1.88 17.12
C GLN A 135 19.71 -2.47 17.19
N SER A 136 19.89 -3.71 16.72
CA SER A 136 21.16 -4.03 16.08
C SER A 136 20.98 -3.81 14.58
N SER A 137 21.81 -2.92 14.03
CA SER A 137 21.87 -2.55 12.61
C SER A 137 22.06 -3.76 11.67
N GLU A 138 22.51 -4.90 12.21
CA GLU A 138 22.71 -6.15 11.48
C GLU A 138 21.39 -6.81 11.04
N GLN A 139 20.30 -6.65 11.79
CA GLN A 139 19.05 -7.36 11.53
C GLN A 139 18.25 -6.72 10.38
N LEU A 140 18.27 -5.39 10.27
CA LEU A 140 17.68 -4.66 9.15
C LEU A 140 18.52 -4.77 7.87
N ALA A 141 19.85 -4.77 7.99
CA ALA A 141 20.75 -4.95 6.85
C ALA A 141 20.58 -6.33 6.19
N ARG A 142 20.33 -7.39 6.97
CA ARG A 142 20.11 -8.75 6.46
C ARG A 142 18.83 -8.89 5.64
N ILE A 143 17.76 -8.19 6.01
CA ILE A 143 16.47 -8.24 5.28
C ILE A 143 16.58 -7.47 3.95
N CYS A 144 17.29 -6.35 3.91
CA CYS A 144 17.48 -5.59 2.68
C CYS A 144 18.52 -6.19 1.71
N LEU A 145 19.52 -6.95 2.22
CA LEU A 145 20.63 -7.46 1.39
C LEU A 145 20.48 -8.92 0.95
N SER A 146 19.45 -9.66 1.39
CA SER A 146 19.27 -11.07 0.98
C SER A 146 18.74 -11.26 -0.45
N SER A 147 18.45 -10.18 -1.17
CA SER A 147 17.88 -10.19 -2.53
C SER A 147 18.95 -10.14 -3.64
N LYS A 148 20.12 -10.75 -3.46
CA LYS A 148 21.07 -10.92 -4.58
C LYS A 148 20.65 -12.11 -5.45
N PRO A 149 20.51 -11.95 -6.78
CA PRO A 149 20.23 -13.07 -7.67
C PRO A 149 21.41 -14.05 -7.69
N LYS A 150 21.13 -15.35 -7.50
CA LYS A 150 22.12 -16.43 -7.75
C LYS A 150 22.47 -16.42 -9.24
N THR A 151 23.69 -16.02 -9.57
CA THR A 151 24.25 -16.23 -10.91
C THR A 151 24.41 -17.73 -11.15
N ARG A 152 23.67 -18.30 -12.11
CA ARG A 152 23.94 -19.66 -12.62
C ARG A 152 25.27 -19.62 -13.39
N SER A 153 26.25 -20.37 -12.91
CA SER A 153 27.42 -20.72 -13.72
C SER A 153 27.01 -21.83 -14.68
N SER A 154 27.10 -21.56 -15.97
CA SER A 154 27.06 -22.56 -17.03
C SER A 154 28.41 -23.28 -17.07
N ALA A 155 28.41 -24.59 -16.79
CA ALA A 155 29.55 -25.45 -17.07
C ALA A 155 29.39 -26.01 -18.50
N THR A 156 30.44 -25.82 -19.30
CA THR A 156 30.68 -26.49 -20.58
C THR A 156 31.22 -27.89 -20.33
#